data_AF-A0A7C1IHH7-F1
#
_entry.id   AF-A0A7C1IHH7-F1
#
_cell.length_a   1.000
_cell.length_b   1.000
_cell.length_c   1.000
_cell.angle_alpha   90.00
_cell.angle_beta   90.00
_cell.angle_gamma   90.00
#
_symmetry.space_group_name_H-M   'P 1'
#
loop_
_entity.id
_entity.type
_entity.pdbx_description
1 polymer ?
#
loop_
_entity_poly.entity_id
_entity_poly.type
_entity_poly.pdbx_seq_one_letter_code
_entity_poly.pdbx_strand_id
1 'polypeptide(L)'
;MISHISRQSLMVLTILTVIASACAAPASVSPQAPTQPSATEAATRVIQHALGETTITGTPQRIVALEWTYVEDLLALGIQPVGVADIAGYKTWVKIPVELGPQAVDVGLRGEPNLETLVSLKPDLIIGLDYSFGAAYEQISAIAPAIAFNPYPADKTASTFEEMRTTLMTIAQVTGKMAEGEAALKRLDEKIAAGRAQLEQAGLSNENFILSQIYFYDGATSARLFTDNGMAAEIVSQLGLQNGWEDEWQQYGFTTVGAETLSELDEVHFFYVDNAEGSALAQSSFKEVWDSLSFVKAGRAYPLGGDTWLFGGPLSAERLVDLVVSALTNSAVEAAFPVTIEHKYGSTTLTEAPQRIVLVGLVEQDALLALGIVPVATREWYGGRPGAIFEWAKDKLGAAPVPEVLSGNELSFERIAALKPDIIIGLYAGLTEEEYATLSQIAPTVAQPKEYVDWGIPWQELTRKIGLIVGKAAEAEQLVAEVEAKFAEARAAYPEFQGATGVVASTWGYPESYYPYSSQDARGRFITALGFTVPATIDELAGDGFGASISRERLDLVDVDMLVWLAEDDGFDTDPLYQVLNVVKEGRHVFIPPSDPFYDALNFSTVLSLPFAIDGLAPRFAAAVDGNPATVTK
;
A
#
# COMPACT_ATOMS: atom_id res chain seq x y z
N MET A 1 11.37 20.67 -61.10
CA MET A 1 12.51 19.91 -60.57
C MET A 1 11.95 18.62 -59.97
N ILE A 2 11.64 17.63 -60.83
CA ILE A 2 12.36 16.33 -60.99
C ILE A 2 12.30 15.53 -59.66
N SER A 3 11.28 14.73 -59.35
CA SER A 3 10.87 13.39 -59.88
C SER A 3 11.75 12.19 -59.46
N HIS A 4 11.25 11.43 -58.47
CA HIS A 4 10.94 9.98 -58.48
C HIS A 4 11.92 8.88 -59.01
N ILE A 5 11.78 7.70 -58.36
CA ILE A 5 11.99 6.29 -58.81
C ILE A 5 13.43 5.75 -58.60
N SER A 6 13.69 4.74 -57.74
CA SER A 6 13.27 3.32 -57.65
C SER A 6 14.17 2.32 -58.41
N ARG A 7 14.74 1.39 -57.61
CA ARG A 7 15.08 -0.03 -57.83
C ARG A 7 15.40 -0.53 -59.26
N GLN A 8 16.56 -1.20 -59.38
CA GLN A 8 16.72 -2.34 -60.28
C GLN A 8 17.57 -3.45 -59.64
N SER A 9 17.03 -4.67 -59.72
CA SER A 9 17.73 -5.96 -59.56
C SER A 9 18.16 -6.46 -60.94
N LEU A 10 19.30 -7.14 -61.09
CA LEU A 10 19.41 -8.26 -62.04
C LEU A 10 20.58 -9.23 -61.75
N MET A 11 20.29 -10.48 -62.08
CA MET A 11 20.93 -11.78 -61.90
C MET A 11 22.16 -12.09 -62.80
N VAL A 12 23.07 -12.90 -62.24
CA VAL A 12 23.65 -14.18 -62.77
C VAL A 12 24.60 -14.15 -64.00
N LEU A 13 25.80 -14.74 -63.88
CA LEU A 13 26.17 -16.05 -64.46
C LEU A 13 27.64 -16.48 -64.19
N THR A 14 27.77 -17.74 -63.84
CA THR A 14 28.93 -18.59 -63.50
C THR A 14 29.83 -18.94 -64.70
N ILE A 15 31.15 -19.06 -64.52
CA ILE A 15 32.02 -19.98 -65.29
C ILE A 15 33.02 -20.67 -64.35
N LEU A 16 33.04 -22.00 -64.48
CA LEU A 16 33.87 -22.99 -63.80
C LEU A 16 35.17 -23.23 -64.61
N THR A 17 36.32 -23.44 -63.97
CA THR A 17 37.42 -24.20 -64.57
C THR A 17 38.25 -24.88 -63.49
N VAL A 18 38.47 -26.19 -63.69
CA VAL A 18 39.20 -27.14 -62.83
C VAL A 18 40.53 -27.47 -63.53
N ILE A 19 41.61 -27.71 -62.77
CA ILE A 19 42.46 -28.92 -62.82
C ILE A 19 43.78 -28.78 -62.01
N ALA A 20 44.04 -29.86 -61.27
CA ALA A 20 45.31 -30.51 -60.85
C ALA A 20 46.07 -30.08 -59.57
N SER A 21 46.02 -31.03 -58.64
CA SER A 21 46.82 -31.34 -57.45
C SER A 21 48.34 -31.19 -57.53
N ALA A 22 48.93 -30.78 -56.40
CA ALA A 22 50.13 -31.40 -55.83
C ALA A 22 50.05 -31.37 -54.30
N CYS A 23 50.17 -32.54 -53.67
CA CYS A 23 50.17 -32.73 -52.22
C CYS A 23 51.46 -32.19 -51.58
N ALA A 24 51.32 -31.34 -50.58
CA ALA A 24 52.29 -31.18 -49.49
C ALA A 24 51.51 -30.94 -48.21
N ALA A 25 51.68 -31.81 -47.21
CA ALA A 25 50.98 -31.74 -45.94
C ALA A 25 51.49 -30.56 -45.10
N PRO A 26 50.61 -29.69 -44.55
CA PRO A 26 50.96 -28.82 -43.44
C PRO A 26 50.38 -29.35 -42.12
N ALA A 27 51.16 -29.15 -41.06
CA ALA A 27 50.79 -29.42 -39.69
C ALA A 27 49.48 -28.71 -39.31
N SER A 28 48.67 -29.40 -38.50
CA SER A 28 47.46 -28.90 -37.87
C SER A 28 47.77 -27.69 -36.98
N VAL A 29 47.37 -26.50 -37.41
CA VAL A 29 47.24 -25.31 -36.57
C VAL A 29 45.81 -25.30 -36.03
N SER A 30 45.65 -25.49 -34.72
CA SER A 30 44.37 -25.26 -34.04
C SER A 30 43.99 -23.78 -34.14
N PRO A 31 42.74 -23.43 -34.48
CA PRO A 31 42.30 -22.03 -34.44
C PRO A 31 42.36 -21.51 -33.00
N GLN A 32 43.17 -20.49 -32.79
CA GLN A 32 43.26 -19.72 -31.57
C GLN A 32 41.90 -19.05 -31.32
N ALA A 33 41.28 -19.34 -30.17
CA ALA A 33 40.05 -18.69 -29.74
C ALA A 33 40.25 -17.16 -29.73
N PRO A 34 39.22 -16.35 -30.05
CA PRO A 34 39.32 -14.90 -29.97
C PRO A 34 39.73 -14.52 -28.55
N THR A 35 40.85 -13.80 -28.43
CA THR A 35 41.32 -13.18 -27.19
C THR A 35 40.19 -12.38 -26.57
N GLN A 36 39.71 -12.82 -25.41
CA GLN A 36 38.84 -12.04 -24.54
C GLN A 36 39.56 -10.73 -24.17
N PRO A 37 38.85 -9.59 -24.13
CA PRO A 37 39.41 -8.37 -23.56
C PRO A 37 39.85 -8.64 -22.11
N SER A 38 41.08 -8.27 -21.78
CA SER A 38 41.60 -8.29 -20.41
C SER A 38 40.80 -7.37 -19.50
N ALA A 39 40.65 -7.77 -18.24
CA ALA A 39 40.25 -6.97 -17.06
C ALA A 39 39.80 -5.52 -17.35
N THR A 40 38.48 -5.36 -17.32
CA THR A 40 37.65 -4.15 -17.33
C THR A 40 38.36 -2.90 -16.80
N GLU A 41 38.65 -1.92 -17.66
CA GLU A 41 38.71 -0.52 -17.22
C GLU A 41 37.31 -0.17 -16.68
N ALA A 42 37.21 0.08 -15.37
CA ALA A 42 35.95 0.50 -14.76
C ALA A 42 35.48 1.79 -15.44
N ALA A 43 34.25 1.79 -15.97
CA ALA A 43 33.69 2.93 -16.68
C ALA A 43 33.81 4.20 -15.81
N THR A 44 34.55 5.18 -16.31
CA THR A 44 34.78 6.46 -15.62
C THR A 44 33.86 7.52 -16.22
N ARG A 45 33.22 8.32 -15.37
CA ARG A 45 32.32 9.39 -15.75
C ARG A 45 32.55 10.62 -14.87
N VAL A 46 32.50 11.80 -15.48
CA VAL A 46 32.62 13.08 -14.78
C VAL A 46 31.22 13.63 -14.58
N ILE A 47 30.88 13.91 -13.32
CA ILE A 47 29.57 14.45 -12.93
C ILE A 47 29.77 15.91 -12.57
N GLN A 48 29.07 16.79 -13.30
CA GLN A 48 28.97 18.20 -12.96
C GLN A 48 27.90 18.36 -11.88
N HIS A 49 28.21 19.15 -10.86
CA HIS A 49 27.32 19.38 -9.72
C HIS A 49 27.58 20.78 -9.13
N ALA A 50 26.81 21.20 -8.12
CA ALA A 50 26.78 22.61 -7.69
C ALA A 50 28.12 23.15 -7.16
N LEU A 51 28.95 22.29 -6.56
CA LEU A 51 30.30 22.63 -6.06
C LEU A 51 31.45 22.34 -7.03
N GLY A 52 31.18 21.92 -8.28
CA GLY A 52 32.22 21.65 -9.29
C GLY A 52 32.02 20.35 -10.05
N GLU A 53 33.10 19.60 -10.25
CA GLU A 53 33.05 18.32 -10.94
C GLU A 53 33.65 17.20 -10.09
N THR A 54 32.99 16.04 -10.10
CA THR A 54 33.45 14.83 -9.42
C THR A 54 33.62 13.71 -10.42
N THR A 55 34.79 13.08 -10.44
CA THR A 55 35.04 11.88 -11.24
C THR A 55 34.60 10.64 -10.49
N ILE A 56 33.70 9.86 -11.09
CA ILE A 56 33.21 8.58 -10.59
C ILE A 56 33.77 7.46 -11.45
N THR A 57 34.40 6.47 -10.81
CA THR A 57 34.95 5.28 -11.46
C THR A 57 34.19 4.03 -11.02
N GLY A 58 33.71 3.22 -11.97
CA GLY A 58 32.91 2.03 -11.67
C GLY A 58 31.48 2.39 -11.24
N THR A 59 30.76 1.50 -10.56
CA THR A 59 29.41 1.76 -10.03
C THR A 59 29.46 1.81 -8.51
N PRO A 60 29.17 2.96 -7.87
CA PRO A 60 29.14 3.06 -6.41
C PRO A 60 28.19 2.02 -5.78
N GLN A 61 28.61 1.40 -4.69
CA GLN A 61 27.86 0.39 -3.94
C GLN A 61 27.69 0.76 -2.46
N ARG A 62 28.53 1.65 -1.94
CA ARG A 62 28.58 2.08 -0.53
C ARG A 62 28.32 3.57 -0.48
N ILE A 63 27.05 3.93 -0.64
CA ILE A 63 26.62 5.32 -0.76
C ILE A 63 26.18 5.85 0.60
N VAL A 64 26.67 7.05 0.96
CA VAL A 64 26.18 7.82 2.10
C VAL A 64 25.34 8.99 1.60
N ALA A 65 24.15 9.17 2.17
CA ALA A 65 23.26 10.28 1.88
C ALA A 65 23.15 11.21 3.08
N LEU A 66 23.45 12.49 2.89
CA LEU A 66 23.51 13.50 3.95
C LEU A 66 22.29 14.43 3.98
N GLU A 67 21.29 14.17 3.14
CA GLU A 67 20.00 14.86 3.14
C GLU A 67 18.88 13.86 2.81
N TRP A 68 17.71 14.05 3.40
CA TRP A 68 16.59 13.12 3.36
C TRP A 68 16.04 12.88 1.96
N THR A 69 15.96 13.90 1.11
CA THR A 69 15.52 13.70 -0.29
C THR A 69 16.45 12.75 -1.05
N TYR A 70 17.76 12.74 -0.74
CA TYR A 70 18.69 11.83 -1.41
C TYR A 70 18.71 10.42 -0.78
N VAL A 71 18.30 10.30 0.48
CA VAL A 71 17.96 8.99 1.06
C VAL A 71 16.79 8.41 0.27
N GLU A 72 15.74 9.19 0.08
CA GLU A 72 14.56 8.78 -0.68
C GLU A 72 14.90 8.43 -2.13
N ASP A 73 15.71 9.24 -2.83
CA ASP A 73 16.10 8.97 -4.22
C ASP A 73 16.85 7.62 -4.36
N LEU A 74 17.75 7.32 -3.43
CA LEU A 74 18.42 6.02 -3.40
C LEU A 74 17.42 4.87 -3.18
N LEU A 75 16.46 5.04 -2.26
CA LEU A 75 15.42 4.04 -2.01
C LEU A 75 14.51 3.85 -3.23
N ALA A 76 14.15 4.92 -3.94
CA ALA A 76 13.38 4.87 -5.17
C ALA A 76 14.10 4.10 -6.29
N LEU A 77 15.43 4.13 -6.30
CA LEU A 77 16.29 3.36 -7.22
C LEU A 77 16.60 1.93 -6.72
N GLY A 78 16.01 1.52 -5.60
CA GLY A 78 16.23 0.20 -4.98
C GLY A 78 17.59 0.07 -4.30
N ILE A 79 18.20 1.17 -3.86
CA ILE A 79 19.49 1.20 -3.18
C ILE A 79 19.31 1.57 -1.72
N GLN A 80 19.80 0.72 -0.83
CA GLN A 80 19.90 1.02 0.60
C GLN A 80 21.24 1.74 0.89
N PRO A 81 21.24 2.99 1.39
CA PRO A 81 22.48 3.68 1.75
C PRO A 81 23.16 3.00 2.95
N VAL A 82 24.49 3.03 2.98
CA VAL A 82 25.27 2.48 4.11
C VAL A 82 25.34 3.47 5.28
N GLY A 83 25.09 4.75 5.02
CA GLY A 83 24.99 5.77 6.05
C GLY A 83 24.03 6.90 5.66
N VAL A 84 23.35 7.44 6.67
CA VAL A 84 22.31 8.47 6.52
C VAL A 84 22.45 9.50 7.62
N ALA A 85 22.35 10.79 7.28
CA ALA A 85 22.30 11.85 8.28
C ALA A 85 20.89 11.94 8.89
N ASP A 86 20.82 11.99 10.22
CA ASP A 86 19.60 12.16 11.02
C ASP A 86 18.52 11.11 10.70
N ILE A 87 18.82 9.84 11.00
CA ILE A 87 17.90 8.73 10.77
C ILE A 87 16.65 8.86 11.64
N ALA A 88 16.81 9.34 12.87
CA ALA A 88 15.70 9.54 13.79
C ALA A 88 14.69 10.54 13.22
N GLY A 89 15.16 11.73 12.79
CA GLY A 89 14.32 12.71 12.13
C GLY A 89 13.72 12.17 10.83
N TYR A 90 14.51 11.51 9.98
CA TYR A 90 14.00 10.91 8.74
C TYR A 90 12.79 10.00 8.99
N LYS A 91 12.88 9.09 9.97
CA LYS A 91 11.79 8.16 10.30
C LYS A 91 10.57 8.84 10.94
N THR A 92 10.76 9.98 11.60
CA THR A 92 9.66 10.76 12.18
C THR A 92 8.92 11.56 11.12
N TRP A 93 9.66 12.18 10.19
CA TRP A 93 9.11 13.21 9.29
C TRP A 93 8.85 12.73 7.86
N VAL A 94 9.42 11.59 7.46
CA VAL A 94 9.31 11.04 6.11
C VAL A 94 8.64 9.67 6.16
N LYS A 95 7.37 9.61 5.80
CA LYS A 95 6.65 8.35 5.59
C LYS A 95 6.54 8.06 4.10
N ILE A 96 7.28 7.07 3.62
CA ILE A 96 7.23 6.60 2.23
C ILE A 96 7.08 5.06 2.19
N PRO A 97 6.65 4.47 1.05
CA PRO A 97 6.41 3.03 0.98
C PRO A 97 7.65 2.13 1.13
N VAL A 98 8.84 2.69 0.91
CA VAL A 98 10.12 1.95 0.98
C VAL A 98 10.86 2.34 2.25
N GLU A 99 11.04 1.39 3.16
CA GLU A 99 11.72 1.67 4.43
C GLU A 99 13.25 1.72 4.29
N LEU A 100 13.86 2.62 5.06
CA LEU A 100 15.30 2.62 5.28
C LEU A 100 15.70 1.40 6.11
N GLY A 101 16.55 0.55 5.54
CA GLY A 101 16.98 -0.69 6.15
C GLY A 101 17.73 -0.48 7.46
N PRO A 102 17.66 -1.44 8.41
CA PRO A 102 18.27 -1.32 9.74
C PRO A 102 19.81 -1.32 9.74
N GLN A 103 20.43 -1.59 8.58
CA GLN A 103 21.88 -1.59 8.42
C GLN A 103 22.47 -0.21 8.11
N ALA A 104 21.63 0.78 7.80
CA ALA A 104 22.08 2.15 7.59
C ALA A 104 22.61 2.73 8.91
N VAL A 105 23.83 3.26 8.88
CA VAL A 105 24.47 3.88 10.05
C VAL A 105 24.13 5.36 10.10
N ASP A 106 23.70 5.85 11.26
CA ASP A 106 23.50 7.29 11.46
C ASP A 106 24.85 8.00 11.45
N VAL A 107 25.02 8.95 10.53
CA VAL A 107 26.26 9.72 10.36
C VAL A 107 26.19 11.12 10.97
N GLY A 108 25.25 11.37 11.88
CA GLY A 108 25.10 12.64 12.59
C GLY A 108 24.04 13.55 11.98
N LEU A 109 24.09 14.84 12.33
CA LEU A 109 23.10 15.82 11.89
C LEU A 109 23.31 16.23 10.42
N ARG A 110 22.24 16.58 9.70
CA ARG A 110 22.30 17.02 8.30
C ARG A 110 23.21 18.24 8.07
N GLY A 111 23.22 19.18 9.02
CA GLY A 111 24.08 20.37 8.97
C GLY A 111 25.50 20.16 9.51
N GLU A 112 25.75 19.04 10.21
CA GLU A 112 27.04 18.74 10.83
C GLU A 112 27.28 17.21 10.84
N PRO A 113 27.61 16.62 9.69
CA PRO A 113 27.86 15.18 9.60
C PRO A 113 29.16 14.79 10.33
N ASN A 114 29.15 13.64 10.97
CA ASN A 114 30.29 13.08 11.68
C ASN A 114 31.31 12.47 10.70
N LEU A 115 32.39 13.22 10.45
CA LEU A 115 33.45 12.82 9.52
C LEU A 115 34.18 11.53 9.94
N GLU A 116 34.31 11.24 11.23
CA GLU A 116 34.93 9.99 11.69
C GLU A 116 34.06 8.77 11.34
N THR A 117 32.74 8.91 11.54
CA THR A 117 31.78 7.90 11.11
C THR A 117 31.84 7.70 9.60
N LEU A 118 31.87 8.79 8.80
CA LEU A 118 32.02 8.70 7.35
C LEU A 118 33.28 7.92 6.93
N VAL A 119 34.44 8.22 7.52
CA VAL A 119 35.69 7.48 7.26
C VAL A 119 35.53 5.99 7.60
N SER A 120 34.90 5.68 8.73
CA SER A 120 34.72 4.30 9.18
C SER A 120 33.86 3.46 8.22
N LEU A 121 32.88 4.09 7.56
CA LEU A 121 31.97 3.42 6.62
C LEU A 121 32.62 3.07 5.28
N LYS A 122 33.76 3.69 4.95
CA LYS A 122 34.47 3.54 3.66
C LYS A 122 33.49 3.67 2.48
N PRO A 123 32.80 4.82 2.36
CA PRO A 123 31.90 5.04 1.23
C PRO A 123 32.68 5.10 -0.08
N ASP A 124 32.03 4.75 -1.17
CA ASP A 124 32.53 4.96 -2.53
C ASP A 124 31.79 6.09 -3.26
N LEU A 125 30.76 6.67 -2.62
CA LEU A 125 30.10 7.91 -3.00
C LEU A 125 29.45 8.57 -1.76
N ILE A 126 29.54 9.89 -1.68
CA ILE A 126 28.80 10.70 -0.71
C ILE A 126 27.95 11.72 -1.47
N ILE A 127 26.66 11.81 -1.14
CA ILE A 127 25.72 12.75 -1.77
C ILE A 127 25.04 13.65 -0.73
N GLY A 128 24.84 14.92 -1.07
CA GLY A 128 24.22 15.89 -0.19
C GLY A 128 24.09 17.28 -0.81
N LEU A 129 23.72 18.25 0.02
CA LEU A 129 23.39 19.62 -0.40
C LEU A 129 24.63 20.48 -0.51
N ASP A 130 24.71 21.36 -1.50
CA ASP A 130 25.81 22.31 -1.67
C ASP A 130 26.04 23.23 -0.47
N TYR A 131 24.98 23.74 0.16
CA TYR A 131 25.10 24.63 1.32
C TYR A 131 25.43 23.89 2.62
N SER A 132 24.94 22.65 2.81
CA SER A 132 25.34 21.82 3.97
C SER A 132 26.73 21.19 3.77
N PHE A 133 27.11 20.91 2.52
CA PHE A 133 28.45 20.44 2.16
C PHE A 133 29.48 21.54 2.22
N GLY A 134 29.13 22.77 1.84
CA GLY A 134 30.10 23.81 1.48
C GLY A 134 31.19 24.04 2.52
N ALA A 135 30.86 24.03 3.81
CA ALA A 135 31.84 24.20 4.89
C ALA A 135 32.78 23.00 5.09
N ALA A 136 32.31 21.78 4.79
CA ALA A 136 33.05 20.52 4.99
C ALA A 136 33.43 19.83 3.66
N TYR A 137 33.19 20.45 2.51
CA TYR A 137 33.25 19.78 1.21
C TYR A 137 34.64 19.22 0.91
N GLU A 138 35.70 19.96 1.19
CA GLU A 138 37.08 19.47 1.01
C GLU A 138 37.38 18.26 1.90
N GLN A 139 36.88 18.26 3.14
CA GLN A 139 37.06 17.16 4.08
C GLN A 139 36.28 15.92 3.64
N ILE A 140 35.04 16.10 3.20
CA ILE A 140 34.17 15.03 2.69
C ILE A 140 34.76 14.44 1.39
N SER A 141 35.24 15.29 0.48
CA SER A 141 35.84 14.89 -0.80
C SER A 141 37.17 14.15 -0.62
N ALA A 142 37.86 14.38 0.51
CA ALA A 142 39.04 13.61 0.88
C ALA A 142 38.70 12.18 1.38
N ILE A 143 37.45 11.91 1.75
CA ILE A 143 36.98 10.59 2.21
C ILE A 143 36.56 9.72 1.02
N ALA A 144 35.74 10.26 0.12
CA ALA A 144 35.23 9.59 -1.06
C ALA A 144 34.77 10.62 -2.12
N PRO A 145 34.55 10.21 -3.39
CA PRO A 145 33.91 11.08 -4.38
C PRO A 145 32.60 11.66 -3.83
N ALA A 146 32.40 12.97 -3.95
CA ALA A 146 31.31 13.69 -3.29
C ALA A 146 30.53 14.58 -4.29
N ILE A 147 29.23 14.31 -4.43
CA ILE A 147 28.35 15.08 -5.31
C ILE A 147 27.46 15.99 -4.47
N ALA A 148 27.48 17.28 -4.79
CA ALA A 148 26.70 18.31 -4.10
C ALA A 148 25.58 18.83 -5.00
N PHE A 149 24.34 18.62 -4.60
CA PHE A 149 23.14 19.08 -5.31
C PHE A 149 22.58 20.36 -4.70
N ASN A 150 21.80 21.10 -5.48
CA ASN A 150 21.05 22.25 -4.99
C ASN A 150 19.58 22.11 -5.42
N PRO A 151 18.64 21.87 -4.49
CA PRO A 151 17.23 21.67 -4.82
C PRO A 151 16.53 22.98 -5.22
N TYR A 152 17.20 24.13 -5.12
CA TYR A 152 16.66 25.45 -5.39
C TYR A 152 17.36 26.05 -6.61
N PRO A 153 16.80 25.86 -7.82
CA PRO A 153 17.45 26.28 -9.06
C PRO A 153 17.68 27.79 -9.07
N ALA A 154 18.86 28.20 -9.52
CA ALA A 154 19.20 29.61 -9.71
C ALA A 154 18.45 30.25 -10.90
N ASP A 155 18.05 29.43 -11.87
CA ASP A 155 17.20 29.84 -12.98
C ASP A 155 15.75 29.93 -12.51
N LYS A 156 15.21 31.15 -12.49
CA LYS A 156 13.83 31.43 -12.09
C LYS A 156 12.77 30.85 -13.04
N THR A 157 13.19 30.26 -14.17
CA THR A 157 12.29 29.56 -15.09
C THR A 157 12.13 28.08 -14.77
N ALA A 158 12.99 27.51 -13.91
CA ALA A 158 12.88 26.13 -13.44
C ALA A 158 12.14 26.07 -12.10
N SER A 159 11.32 25.03 -11.94
CA SER A 159 10.67 24.73 -10.67
C SER A 159 11.49 23.74 -9.85
N THR A 160 11.20 23.68 -8.55
CA THR A 160 11.82 22.69 -7.66
C THR A 160 11.34 21.25 -7.97
N PHE A 161 10.22 21.07 -8.68
CA PHE A 161 9.78 19.75 -9.18
C PHE A 161 10.68 19.26 -10.31
N GLU A 162 10.99 20.09 -11.31
CA GLU A 162 11.91 19.72 -12.39
C GLU A 162 13.34 19.48 -11.89
N GLU A 163 13.77 20.24 -10.87
CA GLU A 163 15.05 20.00 -10.21
C GLU A 163 15.10 18.64 -9.49
N MET A 164 14.02 18.24 -8.80
CA MET A 164 13.90 16.91 -8.18
C MET A 164 14.03 15.79 -9.23
N ARG A 165 13.32 15.92 -10.37
CA ARG A 165 13.39 14.94 -11.47
C ARG A 165 14.79 14.84 -12.06
N THR A 166 15.45 15.99 -12.26
CA THR A 166 16.83 16.06 -12.79
C THR A 166 17.83 15.45 -11.81
N THR A 167 17.67 15.71 -10.52
CA THR A 167 18.53 15.16 -9.47
C THR A 167 18.40 13.63 -9.39
N LEU A 168 17.18 13.10 -9.38
CA LEU A 168 16.95 11.65 -9.40
C LEU A 168 17.63 10.99 -10.61
N MET A 169 17.49 11.56 -11.80
CA MET A 169 18.11 11.03 -13.02
C MET A 169 19.64 11.11 -12.98
N THR A 170 20.19 12.14 -12.34
CA THR A 170 21.64 12.25 -12.11
C THR A 170 22.11 11.15 -11.15
N ILE A 171 21.41 10.92 -10.03
CA ILE A 171 21.72 9.83 -9.09
C ILE A 171 21.57 8.47 -9.79
N ALA A 172 20.55 8.28 -10.62
CA ALA A 172 20.34 7.09 -11.42
C ALA A 172 21.50 6.84 -12.40
N GLN A 173 21.98 7.88 -13.09
CA GLN A 173 23.16 7.79 -13.95
C GLN A 173 24.41 7.41 -13.16
N VAL A 174 24.61 8.03 -11.98
CA VAL A 174 25.77 7.77 -11.12
C VAL A 174 25.74 6.36 -10.55
N THR A 175 24.58 5.80 -10.28
CA THR A 175 24.43 4.47 -9.67
C THR A 175 24.16 3.36 -10.68
N GLY A 176 24.08 3.69 -11.98
CA GLY A 176 23.78 2.70 -13.04
C GLY A 176 22.33 2.20 -13.01
N LYS A 177 21.41 3.02 -12.47
CA LYS A 177 19.99 2.74 -12.22
C LYS A 177 19.05 3.57 -13.10
N MET A 178 19.49 3.92 -14.31
CA MET A 178 18.71 4.76 -15.23
C MET A 178 17.30 4.20 -15.50
N ALA A 179 17.18 2.89 -15.67
CA ALA A 179 15.88 2.25 -15.92
C ALA A 179 14.95 2.36 -14.70
N GLU A 180 15.47 2.17 -13.49
CA GLU A 180 14.72 2.33 -12.25
C GLU A 180 14.32 3.79 -12.01
N GLY A 181 15.20 4.75 -12.34
CA GLY A 181 14.89 6.18 -12.26
C GLY A 181 13.78 6.60 -13.24
N GLU A 182 13.87 6.16 -14.49
CA GLU A 182 12.82 6.37 -15.50
C GLU A 182 11.49 5.74 -15.07
N ALA A 183 11.54 4.53 -14.49
CA ALA A 183 10.35 3.86 -13.97
C ALA A 183 9.72 4.59 -12.78
N ALA A 184 10.52 5.13 -11.86
CA ALA A 184 10.03 5.93 -10.74
C ALA A 184 9.35 7.21 -11.21
N LEU A 185 9.95 7.96 -12.15
CA LEU A 185 9.31 9.16 -12.71
C LEU A 185 8.04 8.85 -13.50
N LYS A 186 8.05 7.77 -14.28
CA LYS A 186 6.85 7.31 -15.00
C LYS A 186 5.73 6.95 -14.04
N ARG A 187 6.03 6.26 -12.94
CA ARG A 187 5.03 5.92 -11.90
C ARG A 187 4.45 7.17 -11.27
N LEU A 188 5.28 8.18 -10.95
CA LEU A 188 4.81 9.46 -10.44
C LEU A 188 3.89 10.19 -11.44
N ASP A 189 4.27 10.24 -12.72
CA ASP A 189 3.45 10.88 -13.76
C ASP A 189 2.10 10.16 -13.93
N GLU A 190 2.10 8.82 -13.93
CA GLU A 190 0.88 8.01 -13.97
C GLU A 190 0.00 8.23 -12.73
N LYS A 191 0.61 8.37 -11.55
CA LYS A 191 -0.07 8.65 -10.28
C LYS A 191 -0.76 10.02 -10.32
N ILE A 192 -0.07 11.07 -10.76
CA ILE A 192 -0.61 12.41 -10.93
C ILE A 192 -1.76 12.41 -11.94
N ALA A 193 -1.59 11.74 -13.09
CA ALA A 193 -2.63 11.64 -14.10
C ALA A 193 -3.88 10.89 -13.60
N ALA A 194 -3.69 9.80 -12.85
CA ALA A 194 -4.79 9.08 -12.22
C ALA A 194 -5.51 9.92 -11.16
N GLY A 195 -4.76 10.62 -10.31
CA GLY A 195 -5.31 11.52 -9.30
C GLY A 195 -6.13 12.66 -9.92
N ARG A 196 -5.60 13.30 -10.97
CA ARG A 196 -6.33 14.31 -11.75
C ARG A 196 -7.65 13.75 -12.28
N ALA A 197 -7.62 12.58 -12.91
CA ALA A 197 -8.83 11.96 -13.46
C ALA A 197 -9.87 11.66 -12.37
N GLN A 198 -9.44 11.29 -11.16
CA GLN A 198 -10.34 11.08 -10.02
C GLN A 198 -10.98 12.40 -9.55
N LEU A 199 -10.21 13.48 -9.44
CA LEU A 199 -10.75 14.80 -9.06
C LEU A 199 -11.68 15.37 -10.13
N GLU A 200 -11.35 15.18 -11.42
CA GLU A 200 -12.22 15.53 -12.54
C GLU A 200 -13.56 14.78 -12.47
N GLN A 201 -13.54 13.46 -12.20
CA GLN A 201 -14.75 12.66 -12.03
C GLN A 201 -15.58 13.07 -10.82
N ALA A 202 -14.92 13.54 -9.75
CA ALA A 202 -15.57 14.09 -8.57
C ALA A 202 -16.12 15.52 -8.77
N GLY A 203 -15.88 16.15 -9.93
CA GLY A 203 -16.33 17.51 -10.22
C GLY A 203 -15.53 18.59 -9.50
N LEU A 204 -14.30 18.29 -9.08
CA LEU A 204 -13.42 19.19 -8.30
C LEU A 204 -12.36 19.90 -9.15
N SER A 205 -12.51 19.87 -10.47
CA SER A 205 -11.59 20.58 -11.38
C SER A 205 -11.65 22.09 -11.17
N ASN A 206 -10.48 22.73 -11.14
CA ASN A 206 -10.30 24.17 -10.97
C ASN A 206 -10.73 24.74 -9.61
N GLU A 207 -10.99 23.88 -8.62
CA GLU A 207 -11.18 24.35 -7.25
C GLU A 207 -9.88 24.94 -6.69
N ASN A 208 -10.00 25.99 -5.88
CA ASN A 208 -8.85 26.65 -5.28
C ASN A 208 -8.30 25.84 -4.11
N PHE A 209 -6.99 25.66 -4.05
CA PHE A 209 -6.31 25.06 -2.92
C PHE A 209 -5.25 25.98 -2.31
N ILE A 210 -4.95 25.76 -1.04
CA ILE A 210 -3.74 26.25 -0.38
C ILE A 210 -3.02 25.04 0.19
N LEU A 211 -1.72 24.91 -0.08
CA LEU A 211 -0.86 23.93 0.58
C LEU A 211 0.04 24.65 1.59
N SER A 212 0.04 24.17 2.82
CA SER A 212 0.75 24.81 3.92
C SER A 212 1.53 23.85 4.82
N GLN A 213 2.65 24.32 5.36
CA GLN A 213 3.27 23.74 6.55
C GLN A 213 3.12 24.74 7.71
N ILE A 214 2.44 24.35 8.77
CA ILE A 214 2.19 25.18 9.95
C ILE A 214 3.04 24.68 11.11
N TYR A 215 3.65 25.59 11.85
CA TYR A 215 4.48 25.26 12.99
C TYR A 215 4.49 26.40 14.02
N PHE A 216 4.80 26.05 15.26
CA PHE A 216 5.03 27.00 16.34
C PHE A 216 6.52 27.10 16.65
N TYR A 217 7.08 28.31 16.55
CA TYR A 217 8.48 28.56 16.84
C TYR A 217 8.67 29.93 17.49
N ASP A 218 9.58 30.02 18.47
CA ASP A 218 9.92 31.25 19.19
C ASP A 218 8.71 32.05 19.69
N GLY A 219 7.70 31.35 20.22
CA GLY A 219 6.51 31.98 20.79
C GLY A 219 5.45 32.43 19.78
N ALA A 220 5.63 32.17 18.48
CA ALA A 220 4.71 32.56 17.42
C ALA A 220 4.34 31.38 16.51
N THR A 221 3.10 31.39 16.01
CA THR A 221 2.66 30.51 14.93
C THR A 221 3.08 31.10 13.59
N SER A 222 3.66 30.28 12.74
CA SER A 222 4.01 30.63 11.36
C SER A 222 3.46 29.57 10.40
N ALA A 223 3.15 30.00 9.18
CA ALA A 223 2.74 29.14 8.08
C ALA A 223 3.65 29.37 6.88
N ARG A 224 4.09 28.28 6.23
CA ARG A 224 4.71 28.31 4.91
C ARG A 224 3.64 28.02 3.87
N LEU A 225 3.24 29.03 3.11
CA LEU A 225 2.29 28.89 2.01
C LEU A 225 3.09 28.61 0.74
N PHE A 226 2.88 27.44 0.15
CA PHE A 226 3.67 27.00 -0.99
C PHE A 226 3.24 27.73 -2.27
N THR A 227 4.22 28.27 -2.99
CA THR A 227 4.02 29.01 -4.24
C THR A 227 4.12 28.08 -5.45
N ASP A 228 3.65 28.52 -6.62
CA ASP A 228 3.58 27.68 -7.83
C ASP A 228 4.91 27.10 -8.30
N ASN A 229 6.04 27.73 -7.94
CA ASN A 229 7.37 27.23 -8.27
C ASN A 229 7.92 26.22 -7.24
N GLY A 230 7.17 25.97 -6.16
CA GLY A 230 7.41 24.95 -5.15
C GLY A 230 6.87 23.59 -5.58
N MET A 231 7.69 22.55 -5.40
CA MET A 231 7.44 21.20 -5.90
C MET A 231 6.08 20.67 -5.46
N ALA A 232 5.79 20.79 -4.16
CA ALA A 232 4.57 20.26 -3.59
C ALA A 232 3.32 20.97 -4.13
N ALA A 233 3.34 22.30 -4.26
CA ALA A 233 2.23 23.03 -4.85
C ALA A 233 2.07 22.74 -6.34
N GLU A 234 3.18 22.62 -7.09
CA GLU A 234 3.13 22.26 -8.51
C GLU A 234 2.49 20.88 -8.73
N ILE A 235 2.84 19.88 -7.91
CA ILE A 235 2.22 18.55 -7.96
C ILE A 235 0.71 18.65 -7.74
N VAL A 236 0.26 19.42 -6.75
CA VAL A 236 -1.17 19.60 -6.46
C VAL A 236 -1.89 20.34 -7.59
N SER A 237 -1.28 21.37 -8.18
CA SER A 237 -1.79 22.04 -9.38
C SER A 237 -1.90 21.08 -10.57
N GLN A 238 -0.96 20.14 -10.72
CA GLN A 238 -1.05 19.09 -11.73
C GLN A 238 -2.19 18.09 -11.50
N LEU A 239 -2.86 18.07 -10.35
CA LEU A 239 -4.11 17.32 -10.14
C LEU A 239 -5.34 18.04 -10.72
N GLY A 240 -5.17 19.23 -11.32
CA GLY A 240 -6.25 20.01 -11.90
C GLY A 240 -6.88 21.02 -10.94
N LEU A 241 -6.24 21.28 -9.80
CA LEU A 241 -6.61 22.32 -8.83
C LEU A 241 -5.87 23.63 -9.14
N GLN A 242 -6.35 24.75 -8.61
CA GLN A 242 -5.72 26.07 -8.76
C GLN A 242 -5.12 26.53 -7.44
N ASN A 243 -3.85 26.93 -7.43
CA ASN A 243 -3.26 27.47 -6.21
C ASN A 243 -3.86 28.84 -5.92
N GLY A 244 -4.53 28.99 -4.78
CA GLY A 244 -5.13 30.24 -4.34
C GLY A 244 -4.12 31.20 -3.72
N TRP A 245 -2.86 30.79 -3.53
CA TRP A 245 -1.79 31.64 -3.02
C TRP A 245 -0.92 32.15 -4.17
N GLU A 246 -1.18 33.38 -4.60
CA GLU A 246 -0.37 34.07 -5.60
C GLU A 246 0.73 34.90 -4.92
N ASP A 247 1.99 34.64 -5.29
CA ASP A 247 3.14 35.45 -4.90
C ASP A 247 4.18 35.47 -6.04
N GLU A 248 5.16 36.37 -5.95
CA GLU A 248 6.32 36.34 -6.84
C GLU A 248 7.12 35.04 -6.64
N TRP A 249 7.97 34.69 -7.62
CA TRP A 249 8.84 33.52 -7.53
C TRP A 249 9.63 33.51 -6.21
N GLN A 250 9.49 32.44 -5.43
CA GLN A 250 10.16 32.27 -4.13
C GLN A 250 11.29 31.24 -4.23
N GLN A 251 12.49 31.57 -3.76
CA GLN A 251 13.66 30.68 -3.87
C GLN A 251 13.41 29.29 -3.27
N TYR A 252 12.69 29.21 -2.16
CA TYR A 252 12.41 27.95 -1.46
C TYR A 252 11.07 27.31 -1.86
N GLY A 253 10.33 27.93 -2.80
CA GLY A 253 9.01 27.47 -3.23
C GLY A 253 7.88 27.71 -2.23
N PHE A 254 8.07 28.62 -1.26
CA PHE A 254 7.04 29.03 -0.32
C PHE A 254 7.29 30.43 0.24
N THR A 255 6.22 31.06 0.71
CA THR A 255 6.23 32.31 1.49
C THR A 255 5.97 31.99 2.95
N THR A 256 6.78 32.52 3.87
CA THR A 256 6.52 32.38 5.31
C THR A 256 5.69 33.57 5.80
N VAL A 257 4.52 33.28 6.39
CA VAL A 257 3.56 34.27 6.87
C VAL A 257 3.20 34.01 8.34
N GLY A 258 2.71 35.06 9.02
CA GLY A 258 2.10 34.92 10.34
C GLY A 258 0.70 34.33 10.28
N ALA A 259 0.18 33.91 11.44
CA ALA A 259 -1.16 33.35 11.59
C ALA A 259 -2.29 34.26 11.09
N GLU A 260 -2.10 35.58 11.16
CA GLU A 260 -3.05 36.60 10.73
C GLU A 260 -3.39 36.51 9.24
N THR A 261 -2.40 36.20 8.40
CA THR A 261 -2.58 36.11 6.94
C THR A 261 -3.53 34.98 6.56
N LEU A 262 -3.64 33.93 7.38
CA LEU A 262 -4.58 32.84 7.12
C LEU A 262 -6.06 33.30 7.15
N SER A 263 -6.35 34.42 7.82
CA SER A 263 -7.71 34.98 7.90
C SER A 263 -8.14 35.68 6.61
N GLU A 264 -7.21 35.93 5.69
CA GLU A 264 -7.46 36.54 4.39
C GLU A 264 -7.84 35.50 3.31
N LEU A 265 -7.64 34.21 3.61
CA LEU A 265 -7.94 33.11 2.71
C LEU A 265 -9.44 32.77 2.80
N ASP A 266 -10.13 32.79 1.67
CA ASP A 266 -11.55 32.43 1.59
C ASP A 266 -11.82 31.49 0.41
N GLU A 267 -12.83 30.62 0.55
CA GLU A 267 -13.24 29.66 -0.48
C GLU A 267 -12.14 28.72 -1.00
N VAL A 268 -11.20 28.31 -0.14
CA VAL A 268 -10.09 27.39 -0.49
C VAL A 268 -10.22 26.02 0.16
N HIS A 269 -9.71 24.99 -0.51
CA HIS A 269 -9.31 23.71 0.09
C HIS A 269 -7.91 23.87 0.72
N PHE A 270 -7.85 23.92 2.04
CA PHE A 270 -6.62 24.19 2.79
C PHE A 270 -5.98 22.88 3.25
N PHE A 271 -4.97 22.40 2.52
CA PHE A 271 -4.16 21.25 2.90
C PHE A 271 -3.01 21.68 3.80
N TYR A 272 -2.81 20.99 4.92
CA TYR A 272 -1.78 21.38 5.87
C TYR A 272 -1.02 20.23 6.49
N VAL A 273 0.28 20.45 6.67
CA VAL A 273 1.16 19.64 7.51
C VAL A 273 1.31 20.38 8.85
N ASP A 274 0.84 19.76 9.93
CA ASP A 274 1.06 20.20 11.31
C ASP A 274 1.68 19.04 12.10
N ASN A 275 2.79 19.35 12.76
CA ASN A 275 3.66 18.36 13.36
C ASN A 275 3.37 18.23 14.86
N ALA A 276 3.23 17.02 15.40
CA ALA A 276 2.91 16.83 16.82
C ALA A 276 3.94 17.50 17.74
N GLU A 277 5.23 17.37 17.42
CA GLU A 277 6.29 18.17 18.03
C GLU A 277 6.30 19.57 17.41
N GLY A 278 5.95 20.59 18.21
CA GLY A 278 5.85 21.97 17.73
C GLY A 278 4.54 22.31 17.03
N SER A 279 3.48 21.53 17.26
CA SER A 279 2.15 21.77 16.67
C SER A 279 1.67 23.17 17.01
N ALA A 280 1.33 23.93 15.98
CA ALA A 280 0.70 25.22 16.14
C ALA A 280 -0.75 25.08 16.62
N LEU A 281 -1.46 24.04 16.14
CA LEU A 281 -2.85 23.79 16.48
C LEU A 281 -3.04 23.34 17.92
N ALA A 282 -2.01 22.77 18.55
CA ALA A 282 -1.99 22.47 19.97
C ALA A 282 -1.86 23.73 20.86
N GLN A 283 -1.45 24.87 20.30
CA GLN A 283 -1.30 26.11 21.06
C GLN A 283 -2.65 26.77 21.27
N SER A 284 -3.05 26.97 22.53
CA SER A 284 -4.32 27.64 22.87
C SER A 284 -4.42 29.05 22.27
N SER A 285 -3.30 29.76 22.12
CA SER A 285 -3.24 31.10 21.52
C SER A 285 -3.59 31.12 20.03
N PHE A 286 -3.42 30.01 19.32
CA PHE A 286 -3.73 29.89 17.89
C PHE A 286 -5.02 29.11 17.62
N LYS A 287 -5.41 28.20 18.51
CA LYS A 287 -6.60 27.36 18.34
C LYS A 287 -7.89 28.16 18.11
N GLU A 288 -8.09 29.25 18.85
CA GLU A 288 -9.26 30.12 18.66
C GLU A 288 -9.25 30.84 17.31
N VAL A 289 -8.06 31.25 16.85
CA VAL A 289 -7.89 31.86 15.52
C VAL A 289 -8.20 30.83 14.44
N TRP A 290 -7.61 29.64 14.52
CA TRP A 290 -7.83 28.54 13.59
C TRP A 290 -9.31 28.17 13.46
N ASP A 291 -10.00 27.96 14.58
CA ASP A 291 -11.43 27.61 14.59
C ASP A 291 -12.32 28.72 14.02
N SER A 292 -11.81 29.95 13.94
CA SER A 292 -12.53 31.10 13.41
C SER A 292 -12.44 31.26 11.89
N LEU A 293 -11.44 30.63 11.24
CA LEU A 293 -11.17 30.75 9.80
C LEU A 293 -12.31 30.20 8.95
N SER A 294 -12.59 30.84 7.79
CA SER A 294 -13.77 30.50 6.97
C SER A 294 -13.68 29.08 6.40
N PHE A 295 -12.53 28.71 5.83
CA PHE A 295 -12.31 27.37 5.28
C PHE A 295 -12.31 26.27 6.35
N VAL A 296 -11.90 26.58 7.59
CA VAL A 296 -12.01 25.64 8.72
C VAL A 296 -13.48 25.40 9.08
N LYS A 297 -14.26 26.48 9.24
CA LYS A 297 -15.71 26.37 9.49
C LYS A 297 -16.48 25.70 8.36
N ALA A 298 -15.99 25.83 7.13
CA ALA A 298 -16.57 25.19 5.96
C ALA A 298 -16.17 23.72 5.79
N GLY A 299 -15.40 23.14 6.71
CA GLY A 299 -14.92 21.75 6.61
C GLY A 299 -13.92 21.53 5.48
N ARG A 300 -13.22 22.58 5.05
CA ARG A 300 -12.25 22.57 3.94
C ARG A 300 -10.79 22.65 4.42
N ALA A 301 -10.52 22.27 5.67
CA ALA A 301 -9.17 22.20 6.21
C ALA A 301 -8.76 20.72 6.36
N TYR A 302 -7.76 20.29 5.60
CA TYR A 302 -7.38 18.89 5.45
C TYR A 302 -5.98 18.65 6.04
N PRO A 303 -5.86 17.97 7.19
CA PRO A 303 -4.56 17.56 7.69
C PRO A 303 -3.97 16.49 6.77
N LEU A 304 -2.73 16.72 6.32
CA LEU A 304 -1.96 15.74 5.55
C LEU A 304 -1.11 14.83 6.45
N GLY A 305 -1.10 15.07 7.76
CA GLY A 305 -0.23 14.38 8.72
C GLY A 305 1.18 14.99 8.79
N GLY A 306 1.78 14.95 9.98
CA GLY A 306 3.11 15.53 10.23
C GLY A 306 4.27 14.77 9.56
N ASP A 307 4.02 13.55 9.09
CA ASP A 307 4.98 12.68 8.41
C ASP A 307 4.96 12.85 6.87
N THR A 308 4.24 13.86 6.38
CA THR A 308 4.15 14.21 4.96
C THR A 308 5.22 15.21 4.58
N TRP A 309 6.33 14.68 4.05
CA TRP A 309 7.50 15.47 3.71
C TRP A 309 7.34 16.18 2.35
N LEU A 310 7.12 17.50 2.39
CA LEU A 310 6.87 18.32 1.19
C LEU A 310 8.14 18.71 0.40
N PHE A 311 9.32 18.27 0.86
CA PHE A 311 10.63 18.57 0.27
C PHE A 311 11.39 17.30 -0.14
N GLY A 312 10.66 16.19 -0.35
CA GLY A 312 11.23 14.88 -0.67
C GLY A 312 11.49 14.67 -2.16
N GLY A 313 11.54 13.41 -2.55
CA GLY A 313 11.69 12.96 -3.92
C GLY A 313 10.39 12.40 -4.52
N PRO A 314 10.48 11.43 -5.46
CA PRO A 314 9.30 10.90 -6.16
C PRO A 314 8.33 10.12 -5.26
N LEU A 315 8.80 9.44 -4.21
CA LEU A 315 7.94 8.64 -3.33
C LEU A 315 7.12 9.52 -2.37
N SER A 316 7.70 10.61 -1.88
CA SER A 316 7.00 11.64 -1.12
C SER A 316 5.97 12.36 -1.99
N ALA A 317 6.32 12.62 -3.26
CA ALA A 317 5.39 13.19 -4.24
C ALA A 317 4.20 12.24 -4.52
N GLU A 318 4.43 10.94 -4.69
CA GLU A 318 3.37 9.93 -4.84
C GLU A 318 2.43 9.91 -3.62
N ARG A 319 2.99 9.98 -2.40
CA ARG A 319 2.20 10.06 -1.16
C ARG A 319 1.37 11.35 -1.10
N LEU A 320 1.95 12.49 -1.48
CA LEU A 320 1.22 13.76 -1.49
C LEU A 320 0.01 13.69 -2.43
N VAL A 321 0.16 13.08 -3.60
CA VAL A 321 -0.95 12.84 -4.53
C VAL A 321 -2.04 12.00 -3.85
N ASP A 322 -1.69 10.87 -3.22
CA ASP A 322 -2.66 10.03 -2.52
C ASP A 322 -3.41 10.78 -1.43
N LEU A 323 -2.68 11.56 -0.62
CA LEU A 323 -3.27 12.30 0.49
C LEU A 323 -4.19 13.41 0.01
N VAL A 324 -3.82 14.18 -1.02
CA VAL A 324 -4.68 15.26 -1.56
C VAL A 324 -5.90 14.69 -2.24
N VAL A 325 -5.72 13.65 -3.07
CA VAL A 325 -6.85 12.99 -3.73
C VAL A 325 -7.79 12.42 -2.68
N SER A 326 -7.27 11.65 -1.72
CA SER A 326 -8.07 11.13 -0.60
C SER A 326 -8.74 12.25 0.18
N ALA A 327 -8.02 13.33 0.49
CA ALA A 327 -8.58 14.46 1.22
C ALA A 327 -9.67 15.20 0.45
N LEU A 328 -9.82 15.02 -0.86
CA LEU A 328 -10.86 15.67 -1.66
C LEU A 328 -11.97 14.72 -2.08
N THR A 329 -11.63 13.48 -2.41
CA THR A 329 -12.59 12.45 -2.82
C THR A 329 -13.17 11.71 -1.62
N ASN A 330 -12.40 11.54 -0.54
CA ASN A 330 -12.91 11.01 0.73
C ASN A 330 -13.47 12.12 1.63
N SER A 331 -13.14 13.40 1.39
CA SER A 331 -13.89 14.53 1.99
C SER A 331 -15.16 14.89 1.22
N ALA A 332 -15.60 14.00 0.34
CA ALA A 332 -17.00 13.89 -0.04
C ALA A 332 -17.75 12.82 0.78
N VAL A 333 -17.14 12.16 1.77
CA VAL A 333 -17.83 11.33 2.76
C VAL A 333 -17.10 11.29 4.12
N GLU A 334 -16.94 12.44 4.80
CA GLU A 334 -17.43 12.41 6.18
C GLU A 334 -18.91 12.13 5.98
N ALA A 335 -19.44 11.00 6.46
CA ALA A 335 -20.84 10.67 6.20
C ALA A 335 -21.71 11.73 6.91
N ALA A 336 -21.96 12.84 6.20
CA ALA A 336 -22.85 13.90 6.59
C ALA A 336 -24.22 13.26 6.51
N PHE A 337 -24.63 12.72 7.64
CA PHE A 337 -25.93 12.11 7.74
C PHE A 337 -26.99 13.10 7.21
N PRO A 338 -27.99 12.62 6.45
CA PRO A 338 -28.39 11.22 6.37
C PRO A 338 -27.57 10.36 5.40
N VAL A 339 -27.32 9.11 5.78
CA VAL A 339 -26.79 8.05 4.90
C VAL A 339 -27.85 6.98 4.69
N THR A 340 -27.94 6.45 3.47
CA THR A 340 -28.86 5.35 3.14
C THR A 340 -28.07 4.12 2.73
N ILE A 341 -28.31 3.02 3.42
CA ILE A 341 -27.67 1.73 3.15
C ILE A 341 -28.67 0.82 2.44
N GLU A 342 -28.40 0.51 1.18
CA GLU A 342 -29.12 -0.50 0.40
C GLU A 342 -28.72 -1.91 0.85
N HIS A 343 -29.71 -2.80 0.98
CA HIS A 343 -29.55 -4.19 1.38
C HIS A 343 -30.66 -5.08 0.76
N LYS A 344 -30.63 -6.40 1.04
CA LYS A 344 -31.49 -7.41 0.40
C LYS A 344 -32.98 -7.16 0.55
N TYR A 345 -33.40 -6.50 1.63
CA TYR A 345 -34.81 -6.28 1.95
C TYR A 345 -35.26 -4.82 1.81
N GLY A 346 -34.47 -4.00 1.11
CA GLY A 346 -34.78 -2.61 0.81
C GLY A 346 -33.61 -1.70 1.15
N SER A 347 -33.87 -0.65 1.92
CA SER A 347 -32.83 0.25 2.39
C SER A 347 -33.15 0.84 3.76
N THR A 348 -32.10 1.23 4.46
CA THR A 348 -32.19 1.81 5.80
C THR A 348 -31.46 3.13 5.81
N THR A 349 -32.18 4.21 6.11
CA THR A 349 -31.62 5.56 6.23
C THR A 349 -31.32 5.87 7.69
N LEU A 350 -30.08 6.28 7.95
CA LEU A 350 -29.63 6.79 9.23
C LEU A 350 -29.47 8.29 9.11
N THR A 351 -30.00 9.06 10.07
CA THR A 351 -29.90 10.53 10.10
C THR A 351 -28.83 11.04 11.05
N GLU A 352 -28.19 10.15 11.80
CA GLU A 352 -27.06 10.43 12.69
C GLU A 352 -26.27 9.14 12.97
N ALA A 353 -25.06 9.28 13.51
CA ALA A 353 -24.21 8.13 13.85
C ALA A 353 -24.79 7.37 15.06
N PRO A 354 -25.04 6.05 14.93
CA PRO A 354 -25.62 5.25 16.01
C PRO A 354 -24.64 5.08 17.17
N GLN A 355 -25.14 5.10 18.41
CA GLN A 355 -24.33 4.92 19.61
C GLN A 355 -24.48 3.50 20.19
N ARG A 356 -25.67 2.90 20.04
CA ARG A 356 -26.02 1.57 20.55
C ARG A 356 -26.18 0.58 19.40
N ILE A 357 -25.08 -0.02 19.00
CA ILE A 357 -25.03 -0.94 17.85
C ILE A 357 -25.19 -2.39 18.34
N VAL A 358 -26.21 -3.08 17.82
CA VAL A 358 -26.38 -4.54 18.01
C VAL A 358 -26.04 -5.26 16.71
N LEU A 359 -25.17 -6.25 16.79
CA LEU A 359 -24.84 -7.11 15.65
C LEU A 359 -25.65 -8.40 15.68
N VAL A 360 -26.28 -8.71 14.56
CA VAL A 360 -26.95 -10.01 14.27
C VAL A 360 -26.24 -10.78 13.16
N GLY A 361 -25.31 -10.13 12.44
CA GLY A 361 -24.29 -10.77 11.63
C GLY A 361 -23.13 -11.30 12.47
N LEU A 362 -22.22 -12.03 11.84
CA LEU A 362 -21.26 -12.87 12.54
C LEU A 362 -19.84 -12.27 12.66
N VAL A 363 -19.47 -11.25 11.89
CA VAL A 363 -18.06 -10.80 11.78
C VAL A 363 -17.85 -9.28 11.85
N GLU A 364 -18.92 -8.50 11.93
CA GLU A 364 -18.90 -7.04 11.85
C GLU A 364 -18.19 -6.35 13.03
N GLN A 365 -18.05 -7.05 14.16
CA GLN A 365 -17.39 -6.54 15.35
C GLN A 365 -15.96 -6.10 15.08
N ASP A 366 -15.24 -6.77 14.17
CA ASP A 366 -13.86 -6.42 13.87
C ASP A 366 -13.75 -5.09 13.13
N ALA A 367 -14.66 -4.81 12.19
CA ALA A 367 -14.70 -3.54 11.49
C ALA A 367 -15.07 -2.38 12.44
N LEU A 368 -16.03 -2.60 13.35
CA LEU A 368 -16.37 -1.62 14.38
C LEU A 368 -15.19 -1.33 15.31
N LEU A 369 -14.53 -2.38 15.81
CA LEU A 369 -13.37 -2.26 16.69
C LEU A 369 -12.18 -1.58 15.99
N ALA A 370 -11.95 -1.88 14.71
CA ALA A 370 -10.93 -1.21 13.91
C ALA A 370 -11.16 0.31 13.81
N LEU A 371 -12.42 0.72 13.75
CA LEU A 371 -12.88 2.12 13.74
C LEU A 371 -13.02 2.75 15.14
N GLY A 372 -12.65 2.01 16.20
CA GLY A 372 -12.68 2.49 17.58
C GLY A 372 -14.07 2.47 18.22
N ILE A 373 -15.01 1.67 17.71
CA ILE A 373 -16.38 1.57 18.19
C ILE A 373 -16.64 0.18 18.77
N VAL A 374 -17.27 0.12 19.94
CA VAL A 374 -17.61 -1.14 20.61
C VAL A 374 -19.12 -1.35 20.55
N PRO A 375 -19.60 -2.43 19.92
CA PRO A 375 -21.04 -2.73 19.89
C PRO A 375 -21.53 -3.12 21.29
N VAL A 376 -22.82 -2.89 21.57
CA VAL A 376 -23.41 -3.32 22.85
C VAL A 376 -23.62 -4.83 22.89
N ALA A 377 -23.80 -5.46 21.72
CA ALA A 377 -23.89 -6.91 21.60
C ALA A 377 -23.38 -7.41 20.25
N THR A 378 -22.81 -8.61 20.28
CA THR A 378 -22.32 -9.36 19.11
C THR A 378 -23.12 -10.64 18.94
N ARG A 379 -22.93 -11.33 17.81
CA ARG A 379 -23.42 -12.70 17.59
C ARG A 379 -22.23 -13.59 17.28
N GLU A 380 -22.35 -14.86 17.64
CA GLU A 380 -21.35 -15.89 17.33
C GLU A 380 -22.02 -17.13 16.75
N TRP A 381 -21.25 -17.90 15.97
CA TRP A 381 -21.63 -19.24 15.52
C TRP A 381 -20.72 -20.33 16.11
N TYR A 382 -19.53 -19.96 16.59
CA TYR A 382 -18.55 -20.83 17.23
C TYR A 382 -17.51 -20.00 18.00
N GLY A 383 -16.55 -20.68 18.63
CA GLY A 383 -15.36 -20.08 19.24
C GLY A 383 -15.53 -19.73 20.73
N GLY A 384 -16.72 -19.30 21.16
CA GLY A 384 -17.04 -19.11 22.58
C GLY A 384 -16.14 -18.09 23.28
N ARG A 385 -15.68 -17.08 22.54
CA ARG A 385 -14.80 -16.02 23.07
C ARG A 385 -15.64 -14.95 23.77
N PRO A 386 -15.17 -14.36 24.88
CA PRO A 386 -15.86 -13.22 25.50
C PRO A 386 -16.12 -12.11 24.46
N GLY A 387 -17.39 -11.72 24.31
CA GLY A 387 -17.81 -10.71 23.34
C GLY A 387 -17.70 -11.12 21.87
N ALA A 388 -17.42 -12.39 21.56
CA ALA A 388 -17.03 -12.85 20.23
C ALA A 388 -15.78 -12.12 19.67
N ILE A 389 -14.88 -11.67 20.56
CA ILE A 389 -13.65 -10.96 20.22
C ILE A 389 -12.46 -11.92 20.27
N PHE A 390 -11.81 -12.09 19.13
CA PHE A 390 -10.68 -13.00 18.94
C PHE A 390 -9.34 -12.28 19.17
N GLU A 391 -8.24 -13.05 19.21
CA GLU A 391 -6.92 -12.57 19.65
C GLU A 391 -6.46 -11.30 18.92
N TRP A 392 -6.62 -11.26 17.60
CA TRP A 392 -6.23 -10.13 16.75
C TRP A 392 -7.00 -8.83 17.05
N ALA A 393 -8.18 -8.92 17.67
CA ALA A 393 -9.04 -7.77 17.94
C ALA A 393 -9.02 -7.32 19.41
N LYS A 394 -8.35 -8.06 20.31
CA LYS A 394 -8.30 -7.73 21.74
C LYS A 394 -7.70 -6.36 22.03
N ASP A 395 -6.64 -6.00 21.32
CA ASP A 395 -5.97 -4.71 21.50
C ASP A 395 -6.87 -3.54 21.09
N LYS A 396 -7.76 -3.75 20.11
CA LYS A 396 -8.74 -2.74 19.68
C LYS A 396 -9.89 -2.58 20.68
N LEU A 397 -10.27 -3.64 21.39
CA LEU A 397 -11.24 -3.56 22.49
C LEU A 397 -10.64 -2.83 23.71
N GLY A 398 -9.38 -3.12 24.04
CA GLY A 398 -8.68 -2.48 25.16
C GLY A 398 -9.42 -2.65 26.50
N ALA A 399 -9.64 -1.53 27.20
CA ALA A 399 -10.33 -1.50 28.50
C ALA A 399 -11.85 -1.30 28.39
N ALA A 400 -12.41 -1.29 27.18
CA ALA A 400 -13.83 -1.08 26.97
C ALA A 400 -14.67 -2.27 27.49
N PRO A 401 -15.96 -2.07 27.80
CA PRO A 401 -16.83 -3.16 28.20
C PRO A 401 -16.92 -4.24 27.13
N VAL A 402 -16.79 -5.51 27.56
CA VAL A 402 -16.96 -6.66 26.67
C VAL A 402 -18.42 -6.71 26.19
N PRO A 403 -18.69 -6.76 24.87
CA PRO A 403 -20.06 -6.86 24.36
C PRO A 403 -20.79 -8.10 24.87
N GLU A 404 -22.11 -8.01 24.99
CA GLU A 404 -22.94 -9.18 25.25
C GLU A 404 -22.99 -10.09 24.01
N VAL A 405 -22.79 -11.40 24.17
CA VAL A 405 -22.85 -12.34 23.05
C VAL A 405 -24.26 -12.93 22.94
N LEU A 406 -24.98 -12.59 21.87
CA LEU A 406 -26.28 -13.15 21.50
C LEU A 406 -26.13 -14.57 20.93
N SER A 407 -25.72 -15.52 21.75
CA SER A 407 -25.51 -16.92 21.34
C SER A 407 -26.84 -17.62 21.01
N GLY A 408 -26.78 -18.57 20.08
CA GLY A 408 -27.92 -19.39 19.65
C GLY A 408 -28.09 -19.40 18.13
N ASN A 409 -28.70 -20.47 17.61
CA ASN A 409 -28.96 -20.60 16.18
C ASN A 409 -30.03 -19.61 15.70
N GLU A 410 -31.05 -19.37 16.53
CA GLU A 410 -32.16 -18.45 16.24
C GLU A 410 -31.94 -17.08 16.89
N LEU A 411 -32.48 -16.03 16.27
CA LEU A 411 -32.42 -14.68 16.81
C LEU A 411 -33.37 -14.49 17.98
N SER A 412 -32.85 -14.01 19.12
CA SER A 412 -33.67 -13.66 20.28
C SER A 412 -34.15 -12.21 20.19
N PHE A 413 -35.29 -11.98 19.53
CA PHE A 413 -35.85 -10.63 19.35
C PHE A 413 -36.12 -9.90 20.67
N GLU A 414 -36.60 -10.62 21.70
CA GLU A 414 -36.85 -10.03 23.03
C GLU A 414 -35.56 -9.48 23.64
N ARG A 415 -34.47 -10.24 23.51
CA ARG A 415 -33.17 -9.88 24.07
C ARG A 415 -32.53 -8.73 23.28
N ILE A 416 -32.66 -8.74 21.95
CA ILE A 416 -32.27 -7.62 21.08
C ILE A 416 -33.04 -6.35 21.46
N ALA A 417 -34.37 -6.43 21.65
CA ALA A 417 -35.18 -5.29 22.05
C ALA A 417 -34.80 -4.76 23.45
N ALA A 418 -34.47 -5.65 24.40
CA ALA A 418 -34.04 -5.27 25.75
C ALA A 418 -32.74 -4.45 25.76
N LEU A 419 -31.88 -4.63 24.74
CA LEU A 419 -30.64 -3.87 24.56
C LEU A 419 -30.87 -2.45 24.05
N LYS A 420 -32.09 -2.12 23.59
CA LYS A 420 -32.46 -0.79 23.05
C LYS A 420 -31.45 -0.30 22.01
N PRO A 421 -31.30 -1.01 20.88
CA PRO A 421 -30.40 -0.59 19.81
C PRO A 421 -30.86 0.71 19.15
N ASP A 422 -29.89 1.53 18.75
CA ASP A 422 -30.10 2.62 17.79
C ASP A 422 -30.05 2.08 16.35
N ILE A 423 -29.34 0.95 16.17
CA ILE A 423 -29.25 0.22 14.92
C ILE A 423 -28.99 -1.27 15.16
N ILE A 424 -29.51 -2.10 14.26
CA ILE A 424 -29.22 -3.54 14.18
C ILE A 424 -28.51 -3.81 12.85
N ILE A 425 -27.36 -4.49 12.89
CA ILE A 425 -26.54 -4.73 11.68
C ILE A 425 -26.34 -6.23 11.48
N GLY A 426 -26.63 -6.72 10.27
CA GLY A 426 -26.27 -8.05 9.79
C GLY A 426 -25.90 -7.99 8.32
N LEU A 427 -24.66 -7.62 8.03
CA LEU A 427 -24.07 -7.53 6.68
C LEU A 427 -23.53 -8.88 6.22
N TYR A 428 -22.70 -9.52 7.06
CA TYR A 428 -22.36 -10.93 6.92
C TYR A 428 -23.47 -11.67 7.65
N ALA A 429 -24.60 -11.86 6.95
CA ALA A 429 -25.83 -12.43 7.46
C ALA A 429 -26.56 -13.29 6.42
N GLY A 430 -27.48 -14.12 6.92
CA GLY A 430 -28.49 -14.84 6.14
C GLY A 430 -29.88 -14.61 6.77
N LEU A 431 -30.20 -13.35 7.08
CA LEU A 431 -31.51 -13.00 7.62
C LEU A 431 -32.58 -13.38 6.61
N THR A 432 -33.71 -13.89 7.09
CA THR A 432 -34.93 -14.03 6.31
C THR A 432 -35.70 -12.71 6.26
N GLU A 433 -36.63 -12.57 5.31
CA GLU A 433 -37.49 -11.39 5.21
C GLU A 433 -38.35 -11.19 6.47
N GLU A 434 -38.81 -12.28 7.09
CA GLU A 434 -39.59 -12.25 8.34
C GLU A 434 -38.74 -11.79 9.53
N GLU A 435 -37.50 -12.29 9.65
CA GLU A 435 -36.57 -11.83 10.68
C GLU A 435 -36.24 -10.35 10.49
N TYR A 436 -35.92 -9.92 9.27
CA TYR A 436 -35.67 -8.51 8.95
C TYR A 436 -36.87 -7.61 9.30
N ALA A 437 -38.09 -8.02 8.93
CA ALA A 437 -39.30 -7.27 9.23
C ALA A 437 -39.55 -7.16 10.75
N THR A 438 -39.18 -8.18 11.51
CA THR A 438 -39.28 -8.18 12.98
C THR A 438 -38.22 -7.30 13.62
N LEU A 439 -36.96 -7.40 13.20
CA LEU A 439 -35.86 -6.54 13.68
C LEU A 439 -36.13 -5.06 13.36
N SER A 440 -36.67 -4.77 12.18
CA SER A 440 -37.01 -3.40 11.76
C SER A 440 -38.12 -2.75 12.60
N GLN A 441 -38.92 -3.53 13.33
CA GLN A 441 -39.86 -3.00 14.33
C GLN A 441 -39.17 -2.63 15.65
N ILE A 442 -37.96 -3.13 15.90
CA ILE A 442 -37.17 -2.85 17.10
C ILE A 442 -36.31 -1.60 16.90
N ALA A 443 -35.56 -1.54 15.80
CA ALA A 443 -34.67 -0.42 15.45
C ALA A 443 -34.35 -0.44 13.93
N PRO A 444 -33.83 0.67 13.36
CA PRO A 444 -33.27 0.67 12.01
C PRO A 444 -32.35 -0.55 11.81
N THR A 445 -32.65 -1.36 10.80
CA THR A 445 -31.96 -2.64 10.58
C THR A 445 -31.28 -2.65 9.23
N VAL A 446 -30.00 -2.97 9.17
CA VAL A 446 -29.26 -3.19 7.93
C VAL A 446 -29.08 -4.69 7.74
N ALA A 447 -29.74 -5.27 6.74
CA ALA A 447 -29.59 -6.67 6.38
C ALA A 447 -28.40 -6.91 5.44
N GLN A 448 -28.19 -8.17 5.04
CA GLN A 448 -27.11 -8.53 4.13
C GLN A 448 -27.31 -7.84 2.76
N PRO A 449 -26.23 -7.52 2.03
CA PRO A 449 -26.32 -6.93 0.70
C PRO A 449 -27.02 -7.86 -0.30
N LYS A 450 -27.67 -7.29 -1.31
CA LYS A 450 -28.34 -8.06 -2.38
C LYS A 450 -27.37 -8.52 -3.48
N GLU A 451 -26.20 -7.89 -3.55
CA GLU A 451 -25.18 -8.07 -4.57
C GLU A 451 -24.37 -9.37 -4.38
N TYR A 452 -24.40 -9.94 -3.17
CA TYR A 452 -23.61 -11.10 -2.79
C TYR A 452 -24.51 -12.21 -2.25
N VAL A 453 -24.01 -13.46 -2.33
CA VAL A 453 -24.66 -14.60 -1.66
C VAL A 453 -24.72 -14.35 -0.15
N ASP A 454 -25.69 -14.95 0.54
CA ASP A 454 -25.77 -14.87 1.99
C ASP A 454 -24.46 -15.40 2.60
N TRP A 455 -23.92 -14.68 3.59
CA TRP A 455 -22.57 -14.94 4.14
C TRP A 455 -21.40 -14.78 3.14
N GLY A 456 -21.60 -14.03 2.04
CA GLY A 456 -20.61 -13.87 0.96
C GLY A 456 -20.11 -12.44 0.71
N ILE A 457 -20.47 -11.48 1.57
CA ILE A 457 -20.00 -10.09 1.43
C ILE A 457 -18.47 -10.02 1.54
N PRO A 458 -17.76 -9.38 0.58
CA PRO A 458 -16.31 -9.14 0.70
C PRO A 458 -15.97 -8.30 1.93
N TRP A 459 -14.84 -8.59 2.57
CA TRP A 459 -14.42 -7.89 3.78
C TRP A 459 -14.22 -6.38 3.56
N GLN A 460 -13.80 -5.98 2.35
CA GLN A 460 -13.65 -4.57 1.96
C GLN A 460 -15.00 -3.87 2.02
N GLU A 461 -16.01 -4.47 1.39
CA GLU A 461 -17.37 -3.93 1.32
C GLU A 461 -18.06 -3.92 2.67
N LEU A 462 -17.83 -4.95 3.49
CA LEU A 462 -18.28 -4.99 4.87
C LEU A 462 -17.68 -3.81 5.65
N THR A 463 -16.37 -3.60 5.56
CA THR A 463 -15.65 -2.53 6.26
C THR A 463 -16.13 -1.15 5.81
N ARG A 464 -16.27 -0.93 4.50
CA ARG A 464 -16.81 0.31 3.92
C ARG A 464 -18.23 0.59 4.39
N LYS A 465 -19.13 -0.40 4.34
CA LYS A 465 -20.51 -0.24 4.80
C LYS A 465 -20.58 0.05 6.30
N ILE A 466 -19.76 -0.60 7.12
CA ILE A 466 -19.65 -0.27 8.53
C ILE A 466 -19.15 1.17 8.73
N GLY A 467 -18.10 1.58 8.01
CA GLY A 467 -17.59 2.96 8.02
C GLY A 467 -18.67 3.98 7.69
N LEU A 468 -19.46 3.74 6.63
CA LEU A 468 -20.60 4.59 6.28
C LEU A 468 -21.65 4.65 7.38
N ILE A 469 -22.03 3.50 7.95
CA ILE A 469 -23.05 3.41 9.01
C ILE A 469 -22.66 4.24 10.24
N VAL A 470 -21.37 4.26 10.59
CA VAL A 470 -20.87 4.90 11.82
C VAL A 470 -20.25 6.28 11.61
N GLY A 471 -20.33 6.83 10.39
CA GLY A 471 -19.79 8.16 10.11
C GLY A 471 -18.27 8.23 9.92
N LYS A 472 -17.61 7.09 9.67
CA LYS A 472 -16.14 6.94 9.57
C LYS A 472 -15.73 6.31 8.23
N ALA A 473 -16.29 6.80 7.12
CA ALA A 473 -16.06 6.21 5.81
C ALA A 473 -14.61 6.40 5.34
N ALA A 474 -13.99 7.55 5.63
CA ALA A 474 -12.60 7.80 5.32
C ALA A 474 -11.64 6.86 6.08
N GLU A 475 -11.84 6.68 7.39
CA GLU A 475 -11.04 5.73 8.18
C GLU A 475 -11.27 4.29 7.73
N ALA A 476 -12.50 3.93 7.34
CA ALA A 476 -12.77 2.61 6.78
C ALA A 476 -12.05 2.37 5.46
N GLU A 477 -11.99 3.36 4.57
CA GLU A 477 -11.24 3.25 3.31
C GLU A 477 -9.73 3.13 3.55
N GLN A 478 -9.20 3.88 4.53
CA GLN A 478 -7.80 3.74 4.93
C GLN A 478 -7.50 2.32 5.44
N LEU A 479 -8.34 1.78 6.32
CA LEU A 479 -8.19 0.41 6.82
C LEU A 479 -8.22 -0.62 5.68
N VAL A 480 -9.10 -0.42 4.68
CA VAL A 480 -9.14 -1.28 3.48
C VAL A 480 -7.83 -1.16 2.69
N ALA A 481 -7.35 0.05 2.43
CA ALA A 481 -6.11 0.28 1.70
C ALA A 481 -4.89 -0.36 2.39
N GLU A 482 -4.81 -0.29 3.72
CA GLU A 482 -3.72 -0.90 4.51
C GLU A 482 -3.68 -2.43 4.36
N VAL A 483 -4.83 -3.10 4.42
CA VAL A 483 -4.89 -4.57 4.26
C VAL A 483 -4.65 -4.97 2.79
N GLU A 484 -5.15 -4.20 1.82
CA GLU A 484 -4.86 -4.42 0.40
C GLU A 484 -3.36 -4.26 0.08
N ALA A 485 -2.68 -3.31 0.72
CA ALA A 485 -1.24 -3.16 0.62
C ALA A 485 -0.51 -4.40 1.14
N LYS A 486 -0.93 -4.97 2.27
CA LYS A 486 -0.38 -6.25 2.77
C LYS A 486 -0.57 -7.41 1.80
N PHE A 487 -1.72 -7.51 1.14
CA PHE A 487 -1.89 -8.51 0.08
C PHE A 487 -0.97 -8.25 -1.11
N ALA A 488 -0.78 -6.98 -1.51
CA ALA A 488 0.15 -6.63 -2.58
C ALA A 488 1.61 -6.97 -2.23
N GLU A 489 2.04 -6.68 -1.00
CA GLU A 489 3.35 -7.06 -0.46
C GLU A 489 3.54 -8.58 -0.48
N ALA A 490 2.54 -9.34 -0.01
CA ALA A 490 2.59 -10.79 -0.04
C ALA A 490 2.68 -11.34 -1.48
N ARG A 491 1.92 -10.79 -2.43
CA ARG A 491 2.03 -11.17 -3.86
C ARG A 491 3.41 -10.88 -4.44
N ALA A 492 4.03 -9.77 -4.05
CA ALA A 492 5.37 -9.41 -4.49
C ALA A 492 6.44 -10.31 -3.87
N ALA A 493 6.27 -10.72 -2.61
CA ALA A 493 7.17 -11.62 -1.89
C ALA A 493 7.10 -13.06 -2.40
N TYR A 494 5.92 -13.50 -2.84
CA TYR A 494 5.63 -14.88 -3.27
C TYR A 494 5.06 -14.92 -4.70
N PRO A 495 5.85 -14.60 -5.73
CA PRO A 495 5.39 -14.57 -7.12
C PRO A 495 4.88 -15.93 -7.62
N GLU A 496 5.30 -17.04 -6.99
CA GLU A 496 4.85 -18.40 -7.29
C GLU A 496 3.34 -18.63 -7.05
N PHE A 497 2.66 -17.75 -6.30
CA PHE A 497 1.21 -17.85 -6.12
C PHE A 497 0.44 -17.47 -7.38
N GLN A 498 1.01 -16.60 -8.23
CA GLN A 498 0.32 -16.00 -9.36
C GLN A 498 -0.11 -17.06 -10.39
N GLY A 499 -1.43 -17.29 -10.47
CA GLY A 499 -2.04 -18.23 -11.41
C GLY A 499 -1.97 -19.70 -10.98
N ALA A 500 -1.37 -20.02 -9.84
CA ALA A 500 -1.42 -21.35 -9.25
C ALA A 500 -2.86 -21.66 -8.77
N THR A 501 -3.31 -22.90 -8.95
CA THR A 501 -4.63 -23.32 -8.48
C THR A 501 -4.64 -23.56 -6.97
N GLY A 502 -5.63 -23.01 -6.27
CA GLY A 502 -5.73 -23.12 -4.82
C GLY A 502 -7.14 -23.45 -4.36
N VAL A 503 -7.27 -24.30 -3.34
CA VAL A 503 -8.54 -24.62 -2.69
C VAL A 503 -8.37 -24.61 -1.19
N VAL A 504 -9.29 -23.92 -0.49
CA VAL A 504 -9.50 -24.11 0.95
C VAL A 504 -10.70 -25.02 1.13
N ALA A 505 -10.57 -26.06 1.95
CA ALA A 505 -11.63 -27.02 2.21
C ALA A 505 -11.73 -27.35 3.71
N SER A 506 -12.88 -27.86 4.13
CA SER A 506 -13.10 -28.41 5.47
C SER A 506 -13.59 -29.85 5.41
N THR A 507 -13.44 -30.58 6.52
CA THR A 507 -14.00 -31.94 6.69
C THR A 507 -15.49 -31.92 7.06
N TRP A 508 -16.22 -30.85 6.73
CA TRP A 508 -17.65 -30.82 6.98
C TRP A 508 -18.36 -31.89 6.15
N GLY A 509 -18.96 -32.87 6.85
CA GLY A 509 -19.62 -34.02 6.25
C GLY A 509 -18.76 -35.27 6.18
N TYR A 510 -17.54 -35.24 6.72
CA TYR A 510 -16.70 -36.43 6.89
C TYR A 510 -17.39 -37.46 7.80
N PRO A 511 -17.29 -38.77 7.53
CA PRO A 511 -16.49 -39.41 6.49
C PRO A 511 -17.09 -39.42 5.08
N GLU A 512 -18.35 -39.05 4.89
CA GLU A 512 -19.05 -39.26 3.62
C GLU A 512 -18.69 -38.22 2.53
N SER A 513 -18.30 -37.03 2.94
CA SER A 513 -18.04 -35.90 2.05
C SER A 513 -17.02 -34.91 2.62
N TYR A 514 -16.53 -34.04 1.74
CA TYR A 514 -15.67 -32.90 2.06
C TYR A 514 -16.32 -31.63 1.53
N TYR A 515 -15.89 -30.47 2.05
CA TYR A 515 -16.49 -29.19 1.71
C TYR A 515 -15.45 -28.16 1.23
N PRO A 516 -15.10 -28.14 -0.06
CA PRO A 516 -14.35 -27.04 -0.68
C PRO A 516 -15.17 -25.75 -0.72
N TYR A 517 -14.50 -24.64 -0.41
CA TYR A 517 -15.08 -23.30 -0.46
C TYR A 517 -14.92 -22.67 -1.84
N SER A 518 -15.94 -21.91 -2.27
CA SER A 518 -15.97 -21.24 -3.57
C SER A 518 -15.17 -19.94 -3.57
N SER A 519 -14.91 -19.38 -4.76
CA SER A 519 -14.25 -18.09 -4.91
C SER A 519 -15.08 -16.90 -4.38
N GLN A 520 -16.38 -17.10 -4.18
CA GLN A 520 -17.26 -16.09 -3.59
C GLN A 520 -17.20 -16.05 -2.07
N ASP A 521 -16.69 -17.11 -1.45
CA ASP A 521 -16.56 -17.24 -0.02
C ASP A 521 -15.29 -16.55 0.53
N ALA A 522 -15.35 -16.11 1.79
CA ALA A 522 -14.25 -15.47 2.50
C ALA A 522 -12.90 -16.22 2.38
N ARG A 523 -12.89 -17.55 2.56
CA ARG A 523 -11.67 -18.37 2.47
C ARG A 523 -11.15 -18.46 1.03
N GLY A 524 -12.04 -18.57 0.05
CA GLY A 524 -11.67 -18.55 -1.37
C GLY A 524 -11.09 -17.20 -1.78
N ARG A 525 -11.73 -16.10 -1.36
CA ARG A 525 -11.26 -14.73 -1.59
C ARG A 525 -9.88 -14.47 -1.00
N PHE A 526 -9.59 -15.02 0.19
CA PHE A 526 -8.27 -14.89 0.81
C PHE A 526 -7.15 -15.41 -0.10
N ILE A 527 -7.27 -16.65 -0.58
CA ILE A 527 -6.24 -17.24 -1.44
C ILE A 527 -6.20 -16.57 -2.82
N THR A 528 -7.35 -16.11 -3.35
CA THR A 528 -7.36 -15.35 -4.61
C THR A 528 -6.71 -13.98 -4.48
N ALA A 529 -6.88 -13.31 -3.35
CA ALA A 529 -6.19 -12.05 -3.07
C ALA A 529 -4.66 -12.24 -2.96
N LEU A 530 -4.18 -13.43 -2.57
CA LEU A 530 -2.76 -13.80 -2.61
C LEU A 530 -2.24 -14.17 -4.01
N GLY A 531 -3.11 -14.32 -5.01
CA GLY A 531 -2.74 -14.61 -6.40
C GLY A 531 -3.15 -16.00 -6.91
N PHE A 532 -3.67 -16.87 -6.06
CA PHE A 532 -4.16 -18.18 -6.46
C PHE A 532 -5.46 -18.07 -7.27
N THR A 533 -5.77 -19.09 -8.05
CA THR A 533 -7.05 -19.22 -8.76
C THR A 533 -7.83 -20.40 -8.20
N VAL A 534 -9.06 -20.17 -7.74
CA VAL A 534 -9.98 -21.26 -7.37
C VAL A 534 -10.47 -21.95 -8.65
N PRO A 535 -10.43 -23.29 -8.76
CA PRO A 535 -10.92 -23.97 -9.96
C PRO A 535 -12.39 -23.67 -10.23
N ALA A 536 -12.73 -23.34 -11.48
CA ALA A 536 -14.09 -23.01 -11.89
C ALA A 536 -15.10 -24.14 -11.59
N THR A 537 -14.66 -25.39 -11.55
CA THR A 537 -15.49 -26.55 -11.18
C THR A 537 -16.00 -26.47 -9.74
N ILE A 538 -15.25 -25.87 -8.82
CA ILE A 538 -15.71 -25.67 -7.43
C ILE A 538 -16.82 -24.61 -7.40
N ASP A 539 -16.65 -23.52 -8.15
CA ASP A 539 -17.67 -22.46 -8.26
C ASP A 539 -18.95 -22.97 -8.93
N GLU A 540 -18.82 -23.75 -10.00
CA GLU A 540 -19.95 -24.40 -10.68
C GLU A 540 -20.73 -25.33 -9.75
N LEU A 541 -20.04 -26.08 -8.88
CA LEU A 541 -20.67 -26.96 -7.90
C LEU A 541 -21.32 -26.19 -6.76
N ALA A 542 -20.72 -25.07 -6.34
CA ALA A 542 -21.23 -24.24 -5.26
C ALA A 542 -22.50 -23.48 -5.68
N GLY A 543 -22.59 -23.06 -6.94
CA GLY A 543 -23.71 -22.25 -7.44
C GLY A 543 -23.86 -20.96 -6.62
N ASP A 544 -25.01 -20.80 -5.98
CA ASP A 544 -25.31 -19.66 -5.09
C ASP A 544 -24.84 -19.89 -3.63
N GLY A 545 -24.10 -20.97 -3.37
CA GLY A 545 -23.52 -21.29 -2.06
C GLY A 545 -22.09 -20.78 -1.86
N PHE A 546 -21.66 -20.75 -0.60
CA PHE A 546 -20.28 -20.41 -0.20
C PHE A 546 -19.29 -21.59 -0.39
N GLY A 547 -19.75 -22.71 -0.92
CA GLY A 547 -18.96 -23.91 -1.19
C GLY A 547 -19.86 -25.06 -1.64
N ALA A 548 -19.28 -26.22 -1.85
CA ALA A 548 -20.00 -27.41 -2.29
C ALA A 548 -19.59 -28.64 -1.49
N SER A 549 -20.55 -29.53 -1.23
CA SER A 549 -20.23 -30.85 -0.69
C SER A 549 -19.80 -31.77 -1.83
N ILE A 550 -18.61 -32.35 -1.73
CA ILE A 550 -18.07 -33.34 -2.67
C ILE A 550 -17.96 -34.69 -1.97
N SER A 551 -18.34 -35.78 -2.66
CA SER A 551 -18.14 -37.12 -2.11
C SER A 551 -16.65 -37.48 -2.05
N ARG A 552 -16.29 -38.48 -1.23
CA ARG A 552 -14.90 -38.98 -1.14
C ARG A 552 -14.32 -39.41 -2.50
N GLU A 553 -15.16 -39.92 -3.40
CA GLU A 553 -14.74 -40.35 -4.74
C GLU A 553 -14.41 -39.17 -5.67
N ARG A 554 -14.73 -37.94 -5.25
CA ARG A 554 -14.51 -36.70 -6.00
C ARG A 554 -13.39 -35.83 -5.44
N LEU A 555 -12.50 -36.41 -4.64
CA LEU A 555 -11.28 -35.76 -4.16
C LEU A 555 -10.33 -35.32 -5.29
N ASP A 556 -10.52 -35.83 -6.52
CA ASP A 556 -9.85 -35.34 -7.72
C ASP A 556 -10.06 -33.84 -7.97
N LEU A 557 -11.19 -33.29 -7.51
CA LEU A 557 -11.52 -31.88 -7.65
C LEU A 557 -10.67 -30.94 -6.79
N VAL A 558 -10.03 -31.46 -5.75
CA VAL A 558 -9.17 -30.71 -4.84
C VAL A 558 -7.69 -31.09 -4.99
N ASP A 559 -7.33 -31.85 -6.03
CA ASP A 559 -5.94 -32.14 -6.41
C ASP A 559 -5.35 -30.96 -7.20
N VAL A 560 -5.19 -29.83 -6.52
CA VAL A 560 -4.77 -28.51 -7.04
C VAL A 560 -3.34 -28.17 -6.64
N ASP A 561 -2.78 -27.06 -7.13
CA ASP A 561 -1.41 -26.62 -6.81
C ASP A 561 -1.18 -26.36 -5.32
N MET A 562 -2.20 -25.92 -4.58
CA MET A 562 -2.19 -25.80 -3.11
C MET A 562 -3.55 -26.17 -2.50
N LEU A 563 -3.57 -27.15 -1.59
CA LEU A 563 -4.76 -27.54 -0.84
C LEU A 563 -4.63 -27.17 0.64
N VAL A 564 -5.54 -26.34 1.15
CA VAL A 564 -5.59 -25.96 2.56
C VAL A 564 -6.78 -26.65 3.23
N TRP A 565 -6.51 -27.37 4.32
CA TRP A 565 -7.54 -28.00 5.15
C TRP A 565 -7.76 -27.22 6.45
N LEU A 566 -8.97 -26.70 6.60
CA LEU A 566 -9.54 -26.27 7.87
C LEU A 566 -10.29 -27.45 8.48
N ALA A 567 -9.59 -28.29 9.25
CA ALA A 567 -10.16 -29.54 9.72
C ALA A 567 -9.58 -29.98 11.07
N GLU A 568 -10.35 -30.76 11.82
CA GLU A 568 -9.83 -31.44 13.00
C GLU A 568 -8.88 -32.57 12.61
N ASP A 569 -8.07 -33.04 13.56
CA ASP A 569 -7.33 -34.30 13.43
C ASP A 569 -8.29 -35.47 13.69
N ASP A 570 -9.26 -35.62 12.79
CA ASP A 570 -10.34 -36.61 12.83
C ASP A 570 -9.99 -37.90 12.04
N GLY A 571 -8.74 -37.99 11.56
CA GLY A 571 -8.20 -39.09 10.78
C GLY A 571 -8.54 -39.06 9.29
N PHE A 572 -9.13 -37.98 8.75
CA PHE A 572 -9.38 -37.85 7.31
C PHE A 572 -8.11 -37.97 6.46
N ASP A 573 -6.97 -37.55 7.02
CA ASP A 573 -5.67 -37.64 6.39
C ASP A 573 -5.25 -39.11 6.15
N THR A 574 -5.84 -40.07 6.86
CA THR A 574 -5.60 -41.50 6.63
C THR A 574 -6.44 -42.12 5.50
N ASP A 575 -7.34 -41.35 4.86
CA ASP A 575 -8.18 -41.83 3.76
C ASP A 575 -7.33 -42.29 2.57
N PRO A 576 -7.43 -43.57 2.13
CA PRO A 576 -6.67 -44.07 0.98
C PRO A 576 -6.93 -43.28 -0.31
N LEU A 577 -8.12 -42.71 -0.48
CA LEU A 577 -8.45 -41.87 -1.64
C LEU A 577 -7.79 -40.49 -1.57
N TYR A 578 -7.53 -39.99 -0.36
CA TYR A 578 -6.80 -38.74 -0.14
C TYR A 578 -5.28 -38.94 -0.34
N GLN A 579 -4.73 -40.03 0.20
CA GLN A 579 -3.30 -40.34 0.15
C GLN A 579 -2.76 -40.58 -1.28
N VAL A 580 -3.63 -40.82 -2.26
CA VAL A 580 -3.23 -41.00 -3.66
C VAL A 580 -3.16 -39.72 -4.47
N LEU A 581 -3.67 -38.59 -3.96
CA LEU A 581 -3.65 -37.29 -4.67
C LEU A 581 -2.21 -36.78 -4.86
N ASN A 582 -1.95 -36.07 -5.96
CA ASN A 582 -0.62 -35.50 -6.21
C ASN A 582 -0.29 -34.41 -5.20
N VAL A 583 -1.26 -33.56 -4.85
CA VAL A 583 -1.13 -32.51 -3.83
C VAL A 583 -0.66 -33.06 -2.47
N VAL A 584 -0.99 -34.32 -2.15
CA VAL A 584 -0.54 -34.99 -0.93
C VAL A 584 0.85 -35.61 -1.11
N LYS A 585 1.07 -36.35 -2.22
CA LYS A 585 2.36 -37.00 -2.50
C LYS A 585 3.52 -36.01 -2.65
N GLU A 586 3.22 -34.81 -3.13
CA GLU A 586 4.17 -33.73 -3.37
C GLU A 586 4.25 -32.76 -2.19
N GLY A 587 3.51 -33.00 -1.09
CA GLY A 587 3.57 -32.17 0.12
C GLY A 587 2.92 -30.78 -0.04
N ARG A 588 2.13 -30.57 -1.10
CA ARG A 588 1.51 -29.28 -1.45
C ARG A 588 0.20 -29.00 -0.71
N HIS A 589 0.06 -29.57 0.48
CA HIS A 589 -1.09 -29.39 1.35
C HIS A 589 -0.71 -28.71 2.67
N VAL A 590 -1.62 -27.90 3.20
CA VAL A 590 -1.45 -27.21 4.48
C VAL A 590 -2.60 -27.57 5.38
N PHE A 591 -2.28 -28.10 6.57
CA PHE A 591 -3.28 -28.47 7.57
C PHE A 591 -3.32 -27.40 8.66
N ILE A 592 -4.50 -26.82 8.87
CA ILE A 592 -4.75 -25.78 9.87
C ILE A 592 -5.84 -26.32 10.81
N PRO A 593 -5.47 -26.90 11.96
CA PRO A 593 -6.44 -27.40 12.94
C PRO A 593 -7.07 -26.29 13.77
N PRO A 594 -8.21 -26.51 14.47
CA PRO A 594 -8.80 -25.51 15.38
C PRO A 594 -7.90 -25.05 16.53
N SER A 595 -6.80 -25.76 16.80
CA SER A 595 -5.78 -25.34 17.78
C SER A 595 -4.79 -24.32 17.22
N ASP A 596 -4.72 -24.18 15.90
CA ASP A 596 -3.92 -23.17 15.23
C ASP A 596 -4.71 -21.85 15.15
N PRO A 597 -4.16 -20.71 15.60
CA PRO A 597 -4.87 -19.43 15.61
C PRO A 597 -5.27 -18.95 14.20
N PHE A 598 -4.64 -19.44 13.14
CA PHE A 598 -5.03 -19.10 11.77
C PHE A 598 -6.33 -19.78 11.33
N TYR A 599 -6.76 -20.84 12.03
CA TYR A 599 -8.08 -21.45 11.82
C TYR A 599 -9.18 -20.42 12.05
N ASP A 600 -9.13 -19.76 13.22
CA ASP A 600 -10.09 -18.71 13.57
C ASP A 600 -9.95 -17.54 12.58
N ALA A 601 -8.72 -17.10 12.28
CA ALA A 601 -8.48 -15.94 11.43
C ALA A 601 -9.08 -16.08 10.01
N LEU A 602 -8.97 -17.26 9.39
CA LEU A 602 -9.54 -17.55 8.08
C LEU A 602 -11.07 -17.69 8.09
N ASN A 603 -11.63 -18.26 9.15
CA ASN A 603 -13.08 -18.37 9.28
C ASN A 603 -13.75 -16.99 9.43
N PHE A 604 -13.07 -16.03 10.05
CA PHE A 604 -13.55 -14.65 10.20
C PHE A 604 -13.23 -13.77 8.98
N SER A 605 -12.00 -13.83 8.45
CA SER A 605 -11.54 -13.07 7.28
C SER A 605 -11.99 -11.60 7.26
N THR A 606 -11.61 -10.85 8.30
CA THR A 606 -12.01 -9.45 8.50
C THR A 606 -10.82 -8.51 8.30
N VAL A 607 -11.10 -7.20 8.29
CA VAL A 607 -10.07 -6.15 8.26
C VAL A 607 -9.02 -6.28 9.38
N LEU A 608 -9.35 -6.91 10.52
CA LEU A 608 -8.40 -7.17 11.60
C LEU A 608 -7.75 -8.55 11.54
N SER A 609 -8.46 -9.59 11.09
CA SER A 609 -7.92 -10.96 11.06
C SER A 609 -6.99 -11.21 9.87
N LEU A 610 -7.23 -10.54 8.74
CA LEU A 610 -6.52 -10.77 7.49
C LEU A 610 -5.02 -10.42 7.57
N PRO A 611 -4.58 -9.28 8.13
CA PRO A 611 -3.16 -9.01 8.33
C PRO A 611 -2.44 -10.13 9.09
N PHE A 612 -3.07 -10.62 10.17
CA PHE A 612 -2.54 -11.72 10.98
C PHE A 612 -2.47 -13.03 10.18
N ALA A 613 -3.51 -13.34 9.40
CA ALA A 613 -3.54 -14.50 8.53
C ALA A 613 -2.48 -14.44 7.41
N ILE A 614 -2.28 -13.29 6.77
CA ILE A 614 -1.26 -13.10 5.72
C ILE A 614 0.13 -13.38 6.28
N ASP A 615 0.48 -12.74 7.39
CA ASP A 615 1.81 -12.81 7.99
C ASP A 615 2.19 -14.26 8.38
N GLY A 616 1.21 -15.05 8.82
CA GLY A 616 1.41 -16.44 9.22
C GLY A 616 1.28 -17.48 8.11
N LEU A 617 0.33 -17.30 7.20
CA LEU A 617 -0.03 -18.32 6.21
C LEU A 617 0.70 -18.18 4.89
N ALA A 618 1.01 -16.96 4.43
CA ALA A 618 1.72 -16.79 3.16
C ALA A 618 3.06 -17.55 3.13
N PRO A 619 3.92 -17.52 4.18
CA PRO A 619 5.13 -18.35 4.21
C PRO A 619 4.83 -19.86 4.15
N ARG A 620 3.77 -20.32 4.82
CA ARG A 620 3.37 -21.75 4.80
C ARG A 620 2.84 -22.18 3.45
N PHE A 621 2.14 -21.29 2.75
CA PHE A 621 1.64 -21.54 1.40
C PHE A 621 2.80 -21.60 0.39
N ALA A 622 3.79 -20.71 0.52
CA ALA A 622 5.02 -20.77 -0.29
C ALA A 622 5.79 -22.07 -0.05
N ALA A 623 5.91 -22.48 1.22
CA ALA A 623 6.50 -23.77 1.59
C ALA A 623 5.73 -24.97 1.01
N ALA A 624 4.42 -24.87 0.83
CA ALA A 624 3.62 -25.94 0.21
C ALA A 624 3.77 -25.95 -1.31
N VAL A 625 3.78 -24.80 -1.97
CA VAL A 625 3.84 -24.69 -3.44
C VAL A 625 5.22 -25.11 -4.00
N ASP A 626 6.25 -25.24 -3.15
CA ASP A 626 7.57 -25.72 -3.57
C ASP A 626 7.61 -27.18 -4.06
N GLY A 627 6.55 -27.96 -3.79
CA GLY A 627 6.42 -29.36 -4.23
C GLY A 627 7.40 -30.34 -3.57
N ASN A 628 7.99 -29.95 -2.44
CA ASN A 628 8.95 -30.75 -1.70
C ASN A 628 8.34 -31.27 -0.38
N PRO A 629 8.02 -32.57 -0.28
CA PRO A 629 7.48 -33.18 0.95
C PRO A 629 8.39 -33.07 2.18
N ALA A 630 9.67 -32.72 2.00
CA ALA A 630 10.60 -32.48 3.10
C ALA A 630 10.51 -31.07 3.69
N THR A 631 9.86 -30.13 2.98
CA THR A 631 9.63 -28.77 3.46
C THR A 631 8.50 -28.77 4.48
N VAL A 632 8.75 -28.17 5.65
CA VAL A 632 7.75 -28.13 6.72
C VAL A 632 6.74 -27.01 6.42
N THR A 633 5.48 -27.39 6.24
CA THR A 633 4.35 -26.48 5.99
C THR A 633 3.59 -26.08 7.28
N LYS A 634 4.13 -26.45 8.45
CA LYS A 634 3.54 -26.24 9.79
C LYS A 634 3.94 -24.92 10.44
#